data_AF-A0A2M9JSP5-F1
#
_entry.id   AF-A0A2M9JSP5-F1
#
_cell.length_a   1.000
_cell.length_b   1.000
_cell.length_c   1.000
_cell.angle_alpha   90.00
_cell.angle_beta   90.00
_cell.angle_gamma   90.00
#
_symmetry.space_group_name_H-M   'P 1'
#
loop_
_entity.id
_entity.type
_entity.pdbx_description
1 polymer ?
#
loop_
_entity_poly.entity_id
_entity_poly.type
_entity_poly.pdbx_seq_one_letter_code
_entity_poly.pdbx_strand_id
1 'polypeptide(L)'
;MRNDGATIAQIADESVPRLEQGGPVRVLKKTEIGTPDLPGLTDSPGIVQNLVLSTTLRGEPVELCQSQVYLGMEDVRNPAQRAVIEIVLTATQNQLGQVIEDYKEFLRTVRQADDSVGEAN
;
A
#
# COMPACT_ATOMS: atom_id res chain seq x y z
N MET A 1 -6.14 2.07 -15.51
CA MET A 1 -4.68 1.94 -15.75
C MET A 1 -4.05 3.31 -15.69
N ARG A 2 -2.88 3.43 -15.06
CA ARG A 2 -2.18 4.70 -14.90
C ARG A 2 -1.24 4.88 -16.11
N ASN A 3 -1.39 5.98 -16.84
CA ASN A 3 -0.65 6.26 -18.09
C ASN A 3 0.52 7.26 -17.90
N ASP A 4 0.79 7.69 -16.67
CA ASP A 4 1.92 8.57 -16.38
C ASP A 4 3.18 7.75 -16.00
N GLY A 5 4.35 8.34 -16.23
CA GLY A 5 5.65 7.73 -15.92
C GLY A 5 6.00 7.72 -14.42
N ALA A 6 5.04 8.01 -13.52
CA ALA A 6 5.31 8.21 -12.10
C ALA A 6 5.82 6.94 -11.40
N THR A 7 6.94 6.99 -10.69
CA THR A 7 7.46 5.80 -9.98
C THR A 7 6.55 5.43 -8.80
N ILE A 8 6.53 4.16 -8.37
CA ILE A 8 5.72 3.72 -7.21
C ILE A 8 6.02 4.56 -5.96
N ALA A 9 7.28 4.98 -5.79
CA ALA A 9 7.68 5.89 -4.73
C ALA A 9 6.97 7.25 -4.83
N GLN A 10 6.91 7.85 -6.02
CA GLN A 10 6.19 9.11 -6.25
C GLN A 10 4.69 8.96 -5.97
N ILE A 11 4.10 7.82 -6.34
CA ILE A 11 2.70 7.52 -6.07
C ILE A 11 2.42 7.44 -4.57
N ALA A 12 3.32 6.84 -3.81
CA ALA A 12 3.22 6.82 -2.34
C ALA A 12 3.34 8.22 -1.73
N ASP A 13 4.17 9.10 -2.31
CA ASP A 13 4.31 10.48 -1.84
C ASP A 13 3.07 11.33 -2.13
N GLU A 14 2.37 11.06 -3.24
CA GLU A 14 1.11 11.74 -3.58
C GLU A 14 -0.02 11.50 -2.56
N SER A 15 0.07 10.48 -1.71
CA SER A 15 -0.96 10.22 -0.69
C SER A 15 -0.89 11.22 0.47
N VAL A 16 0.30 11.74 0.78
CA VAL A 16 0.52 12.70 1.87
C VAL A 16 -0.29 13.98 1.69
N PRO A 17 -0.17 14.74 0.58
CA PRO A 17 -0.93 15.97 0.41
C PRO A 17 -2.45 15.73 0.32
N ARG A 18 -2.89 14.52 -0.07
CA ARG A 18 -4.31 14.14 -0.05
C ARG A 18 -4.80 13.95 1.39
N LEU A 19 -4.02 13.27 2.23
CA LEU A 19 -4.34 13.04 3.64
C LEU A 19 -4.26 14.33 4.47
N GLU A 20 -3.36 15.25 4.12
CA GLU A 20 -3.20 16.55 4.78
C GLU A 20 -4.47 17.41 4.71
N GLN A 21 -5.35 17.17 3.72
CA GLN A 21 -6.66 17.82 3.64
C GLN A 21 -7.58 17.43 4.82
N GLY A 22 -7.36 16.27 5.44
CA GLY A 22 -8.12 15.75 6.58
C GLY A 22 -7.48 16.02 7.95
N GLY A 23 -6.29 16.61 7.98
CA GLY A 23 -5.56 16.95 9.20
C GLY A 23 -4.04 16.72 9.06
N PRO A 24 -3.23 17.12 10.07
CA PRO A 24 -1.77 16.98 10.00
C PRO A 24 -1.32 15.53 9.80
N VAL A 25 -0.38 15.32 8.87
CA VAL A 25 0.20 14.02 8.54
C VAL A 25 1.68 14.01 8.80
N ARG A 26 2.20 12.88 9.30
CA ARG A 26 3.64 12.65 9.46
C ARG A 26 4.00 11.27 8.94
N VAL A 27 4.87 11.22 7.92
CA VAL A 27 5.46 9.96 7.46
C VAL A 27 6.51 9.51 8.49
N LEU A 28 6.33 8.30 9.02
CA LEU A 28 7.25 7.71 9.98
C LEU A 28 8.37 6.93 9.30
N LYS A 29 8.00 6.14 8.29
CA LYS A 29 8.92 5.24 7.59
C LYS A 29 8.40 4.94 6.20
N LYS A 30 9.30 4.95 5.23
CA LYS A 30 9.08 4.48 3.86
C LYS A 30 10.12 3.41 3.54
N THR A 31 9.73 2.31 2.92
CA THR A 31 10.63 1.18 2.64
C THR A 31 10.21 0.51 1.35
N GLU A 32 11.18 0.21 0.48
CA GLU A 32 10.95 -0.56 -0.74
C GLU A 32 10.85 -2.05 -0.40
N ILE A 33 9.99 -2.79 -1.09
CA ILE A 33 9.75 -4.22 -0.89
C ILE A 33 9.69 -4.95 -2.23
N GLY A 34 9.83 -6.28 -2.22
CA GLY A 34 9.81 -7.07 -3.44
C GLY A 34 11.02 -6.83 -4.35
N THR A 35 12.07 -6.23 -3.81
CA THR A 35 13.41 -6.19 -4.41
C THR A 35 14.19 -7.43 -3.96
N PRO A 36 15.21 -7.88 -4.72
CA PRO A 36 16.05 -9.02 -4.34
C PRO A 36 16.67 -8.89 -2.93
N ASP A 37 16.86 -7.65 -2.47
CA ASP A 37 17.50 -7.30 -1.20
C ASP A 37 16.55 -7.32 0.00
N LEU A 38 15.22 -7.35 -0.21
CA LEU A 38 14.19 -7.35 0.85
C LEU A 38 13.10 -8.40 0.61
N PRO A 39 13.40 -9.69 0.86
CA PRO A 39 12.42 -10.76 0.77
C PRO A 39 11.42 -10.73 1.94
N GLY A 40 10.15 -11.06 1.69
CA GLY A 40 9.24 -11.54 2.76
C GLY A 40 7.85 -10.89 2.90
N LEU A 41 7.47 -9.95 2.04
CA LEU A 41 6.11 -9.36 2.05
C LEU A 41 5.31 -9.64 0.77
N THR A 42 5.96 -9.57 -0.39
CA THR A 42 5.40 -9.95 -1.70
C THR A 42 6.55 -10.14 -2.69
N ASP A 43 6.30 -10.88 -3.77
CA ASP A 43 7.25 -11.07 -4.88
C ASP A 43 7.21 -9.91 -5.90
N SER A 44 6.24 -8.99 -5.76
CA SER A 44 6.11 -7.82 -6.64
C SER A 44 6.81 -6.59 -6.04
N PRO A 45 7.49 -5.77 -6.86
CA PRO A 45 8.13 -4.55 -6.39
C PRO A 45 7.09 -3.57 -5.84
N GLY A 46 7.41 -2.95 -4.71
CA GLY A 46 6.47 -2.08 -4.02
C GLY A 46 7.09 -1.16 -2.98
N ILE A 47 6.23 -0.38 -2.32
CA ILE A 47 6.58 0.53 -1.23
C ILE A 47 5.65 0.27 -0.05
N VAL A 48 6.24 0.16 1.14
CA VAL A 48 5.52 0.27 2.42
C VAL A 48 5.76 1.67 2.98
N GLN A 49 4.68 2.39 3.27
CA GLN A 49 4.69 3.71 3.88
C GLN A 49 3.86 3.69 5.16
N ASN A 50 4.52 3.93 6.29
CA ASN A 50 3.86 4.08 7.59
C ASN A 50 3.76 5.55 7.94
N LEU A 51 2.58 6.01 8.31
CA LEU A 51 2.30 7.39 8.65
C LEU A 51 1.38 7.50 9.86
N VAL A 52 1.37 8.69 10.44
CA VAL A 52 0.44 9.11 11.48
C VAL A 52 -0.38 10.27 10.96
N LEU A 53 -1.70 10.20 11.15
CA LEU A 53 -2.66 11.24 10.82
C LEU A 53 -3.35 11.70 12.11
N SER A 54 -3.25 12.98 12.40
CA SER A 54 -4.04 13.63 13.45
C SER A 54 -5.32 14.18 12.83
N THR A 55 -6.48 13.67 13.26
CA THR A 55 -7.77 14.08 12.70
C THR A 55 -8.86 14.11 13.78
N THR A 56 -10.10 14.38 13.39
CA THR A 56 -11.26 14.38 14.29
C THR A 56 -12.24 13.32 13.85
N LEU A 57 -12.59 12.39 14.75
CA LEU A 57 -13.57 11.35 14.50
C LEU A 57 -14.75 11.54 15.45
N ARG A 58 -15.95 11.75 14.91
CA ARG A 58 -17.18 12.01 15.69
C ARG A 58 -17.05 13.20 16.66
N GLY A 59 -16.28 14.21 16.28
CA GLY A 59 -16.04 15.42 17.10
C GLY A 59 -14.87 15.31 18.07
N GLU A 60 -14.29 14.12 18.25
CA GLU A 60 -13.16 13.90 19.16
C GLU A 60 -11.83 13.85 18.39
N PRO A 61 -10.77 14.53 18.87
CA PRO A 61 -9.42 14.38 18.32
C PRO A 61 -8.95 12.93 18.44
N VAL A 62 -8.45 12.38 17.34
CA VAL A 62 -7.90 11.04 17.28
C VAL A 62 -6.60 11.03 16.48
N GLU A 63 -5.66 10.21 16.93
CA GLU A 63 -4.45 9.89 16.17
C GLU A 63 -4.63 8.51 15.53
N LEU A 64 -4.51 8.47 14.21
CA LEU A 64 -4.60 7.26 13.41
C LEU A 64 -3.22 6.92 12.86
N CYS A 65 -2.82 5.67 13.02
CA CYS A 65 -1.69 5.09 12.31
C CYS A 65 -2.19 4.45 11.03
N GLN A 66 -1.51 4.73 9.91
CA GLN A 66 -1.73 4.01 8.66
C GLN A 66 -0.48 3.26 8.22
N SER A 67 -0.67 2.03 7.77
CA SER A 67 0.33 1.26 7.03
C SER A 67 -0.16 1.07 5.60
N GLN A 68 0.43 1.83 4.68
CA GLN A 68 0.09 1.83 3.26
C GLN A 68 1.08 0.96 2.50
N VAL A 69 0.58 0.10 1.61
CA VAL A 69 1.38 -0.73 0.72
C VAL A 69 0.98 -0.45 -0.72
N TYR A 70 1.96 -0.05 -1.52
CA TYR A 70 1.81 0.23 -2.94
C TYR A 70 2.54 -0.87 -3.71
N LEU A 71 1.82 -1.65 -4.51
CA LEU A 71 2.39 -2.74 -5.31
C LEU A 71 2.29 -2.40 -6.78
N GLY A 72 3.41 -2.50 -7.50
CA GLY A 72 3.42 -2.45 -8.95
C GLY A 72 2.98 -3.80 -9.51
N MET A 73 1.99 -3.78 -10.40
CA MET A 73 1.58 -4.94 -11.16
C MET A 73 1.69 -4.63 -12.65
N GLU A 74 2.58 -5.32 -13.34
CA GLU A 74 2.67 -5.28 -14.80
C GLU A 74 1.47 -6.04 -15.38
N ASP A 75 0.87 -5.52 -16.45
CA ASP A 75 -0.16 -6.27 -17.17
C ASP A 75 0.52 -7.40 -17.96
N VAL A 76 0.16 -8.64 -17.64
CA VAL A 76 0.68 -9.86 -18.28
C VAL A 76 0.47 -9.84 -19.80
N ARG A 77 -0.58 -9.17 -20.29
CA ARG A 77 -0.91 -9.06 -21.72
C ARG A 77 -0.27 -7.85 -22.39
N ASN A 78 0.11 -6.84 -21.63
CA ASN A 78 0.75 -5.64 -22.14
C ASN A 78 1.72 -5.03 -21.10
N PRO A 79 3.00 -5.44 -21.09
CA PRO A 79 3.99 -4.95 -20.12
C PRO A 79 4.21 -3.43 -20.13
N ALA A 80 3.79 -2.73 -21.19
CA ALA A 80 3.82 -1.26 -21.24
C ALA A 80 2.71 -0.61 -20.39
N GLN A 81 1.75 -1.39 -19.90
CA GLN A 81 0.69 -0.97 -18.99
C GLN A 81 0.96 -1.56 -17.60
N ARG A 82 0.86 -0.69 -16.59
CA ARG A 82 0.98 -1.09 -15.19
C ARG A 82 -0.23 -0.63 -14.39
N ALA A 83 -0.66 -1.49 -13.48
CA ALA A 83 -1.55 -1.15 -12.39
C ALA A 83 -0.72 -0.93 -11.12
N VAL A 84 -1.21 -0.06 -10.24
CA VAL A 84 -0.67 0.08 -8.90
C VAL A 84 -1.80 -0.22 -7.93
N ILE A 85 -1.59 -1.23 -7.09
CA ILE A 85 -2.53 -1.55 -6.02
C ILE A 85 -2.09 -0.82 -4.76
N GLU A 86 -2.98 -0.04 -4.18
CA GLU A 86 -2.82 0.58 -2.87
C GLU A 86 -3.66 -0.18 -1.85
N ILE A 87 -3.01 -0.67 -0.79
CA ILE A 87 -3.65 -1.35 0.33
C ILE A 87 -3.33 -0.55 1.59
N VAL A 88 -4.36 -0.19 2.36
CA VAL A 88 -4.19 0.67 3.53
C VAL A 88 -4.84 0.03 4.75
N LEU A 89 -4.01 -0.27 5.74
CA LEU A 89 -4.48 -0.56 7.10
C LEU A 89 -4.51 0.75 7.89
N THR A 90 -5.68 1.13 8.40
CA THR A 90 -5.85 2.28 9.31
C THR A 90 -6.31 1.79 10.67
N ALA A 91 -5.61 2.17 11.74
CA ALA A 91 -5.95 1.80 13.09
C ALA A 91 -5.50 2.88 14.08
N THR A 92 -6.07 2.91 15.28
CA THR A 92 -5.44 3.65 16.39
C THR A 92 -4.14 2.95 16.80
N GLN A 93 -3.23 3.65 17.48
CA GLN A 93 -1.96 3.07 17.93
C GLN A 93 -2.16 1.80 18.77
N ASN A 94 -3.17 1.79 19.65
CA ASN A 94 -3.50 0.63 20.49
C ASN A 94 -4.01 -0.57 19.69
N GLN A 95 -4.76 -0.32 18.62
CA GLN A 95 -5.31 -1.38 17.76
C GLN A 95 -4.28 -1.91 16.76
N LEU A 96 -3.34 -1.08 16.31
CA LEU A 96 -2.38 -1.45 15.28
C LEU A 96 -1.59 -2.71 15.66
N GLY A 97 -1.12 -2.80 16.90
CA GLY A 97 -0.39 -3.98 17.39
C GLY A 97 -1.21 -5.27 17.39
N GLN A 98 -2.54 -5.19 17.35
CA GLN A 98 -3.44 -6.35 17.36
C GLN A 98 -3.69 -6.91 15.95
N VAL A 99 -3.54 -6.09 14.90
CA VAL A 99 -3.94 -6.43 13.54
C VAL A 99 -2.79 -6.42 12.53
N ILE A 100 -1.61 -5.95 12.92
CA ILE A 100 -0.49 -5.77 12.00
C ILE A 100 0.06 -7.09 11.45
N GLU A 101 0.05 -8.17 12.23
CA GLU A 101 0.53 -9.48 11.77
C GLU A 101 -0.46 -10.11 10.77
N ASP A 102 -1.76 -10.11 11.08
CA ASP A 102 -2.82 -10.54 10.16
C ASP A 102 -2.77 -9.75 8.84
N TYR A 103 -2.50 -8.45 8.92
CA TYR A 103 -2.32 -7.61 7.74
C TYR A 103 -1.12 -8.04 6.89
N LYS A 104 0.02 -8.37 7.50
CA LYS A 104 1.18 -8.91 6.77
C LYS A 104 0.87 -10.26 6.14
N GLU A 105 0.15 -11.13 6.83
CA GLU A 105 -0.29 -12.41 6.26
C GLU A 105 -1.20 -12.21 5.04
N PHE A 106 -2.17 -11.29 5.14
CA PHE A 106 -3.01 -10.92 4.01
C PHE A 106 -2.18 -10.41 2.83
N LEU A 107 -1.23 -9.50 3.05
CA LEU A 107 -0.36 -8.96 1.99
C LEU A 107 0.43 -10.04 1.25
N ARG A 108 0.88 -11.10 1.93
CA ARG A 108 1.57 -12.23 1.31
C ARG A 108 0.69 -13.06 0.37
N THR A 109 -0.63 -12.96 0.51
CA THR A 109 -1.57 -13.61 -0.41
C THR A 109 -1.82 -12.82 -1.69
N VAL A 110 -1.43 -11.53 -1.72
CA VAL A 110 -1.64 -10.65 -2.88
C VAL A 110 -0.58 -10.93 -3.94
N ARG A 111 -1.03 -11.55 -5.03
CA ARG A 111 -0.25 -11.86 -6.23
C ARG A 111 -1.09 -11.64 -7.47
N GLN A 112 -0.44 -11.48 -8.62
CA GLN A 112 -1.15 -11.47 -9.90
C GLN A 112 -1.85 -12.82 -10.09
N ALA A 113 -3.07 -12.81 -10.62
CA ALA A 113 -3.73 -14.04 -11.00
C ALA A 113 -3.05 -14.59 -12.26
N ASP A 114 -2.63 -15.85 -12.23
CA ASP A 114 -2.25 -16.54 -13.46
C ASP A 114 -3.52 -16.78 -14.28
N ASP A 115 -3.60 -16.21 -15.48
CA ASP A 115 -4.72 -16.39 -16.42
C ASP A 115 -4.80 -17.83 -17.00
N SER A 116 -3.96 -18.76 -16.54
CA SER A 116 -3.90 -20.15 -17.01
C SER A 116 -5.05 -21.05 -16.52
N VAL A 117 -6.08 -20.49 -15.85
CA VAL A 117 -7.29 -21.22 -15.41
C VAL A 117 -8.55 -20.79 -16.21
N GLY A 118 -8.38 -20.13 -17.35
CA GLY A 118 -9.47 -19.49 -18.12
C GLY A 118 -9.95 -20.20 -19.39
N GLU A 119 -9.44 -21.37 -19.77
CA GLU A 119 -9.93 -22.13 -20.94
C GLU A 119 -10.30 -23.57 -20.58
N ALA A 120 -11.42 -23.73 -19.88
CA ALA A 120 -12.15 -24.99 -19.85
C ALA A 120 -13.63 -24.73 -19.55
N ASN A 121 -14.40 -24.44 -20.61
CA ASN A 121 -15.72 -25.03 -20.90
C ASN A 121 -16.37 -24.34 -22.11
#